data_AF-A0A6P1MNL4-F1
#
_entry.id   AF-A0A6P1MNL4-F1
#
_cell.length_a   1.000
_cell.length_b   1.000
_cell.length_c   1.000
_cell.angle_alpha   90.00
_cell.angle_beta   90.00
_cell.angle_gamma   90.00
#
_symmetry.space_group_name_H-M   'P 1'
#
loop_
_entity.id
_entity.type
_entity.pdbx_description
1 polymer ?
#
loop_
_entity_poly.entity_id
_entity_poly.type
_entity_poly.pdbx_seq_one_letter_code
_entity_poly.pdbx_strand_id
1 'polypeptide(L)'
;MDKNIESILIKMPQDLENTLRSLPDTIINNAEEFRFRIGQPISIISKNEEFHISYAVTYEMLNNLINRMLNYSYYAYEAELANGYITIEGGTEQVYVVRWFLTKVM
;
A
#
# COMPACT_ATOMS: atom_id res chain seq x y z
N MET A 1 16.13 5.55 -5.94
CA MET A 1 15.01 4.71 -5.51
C MET A 1 15.26 3.25 -5.89
N ASP A 2 14.96 2.31 -5.00
CA ASP A 2 15.14 0.85 -5.20
C ASP A 2 14.20 0.34 -6.33
N LYS A 3 14.71 -0.51 -7.23
CA LYS A 3 13.94 -1.12 -8.34
C LYS A 3 12.75 -1.95 -7.83
N ASN A 4 12.89 -2.53 -6.64
CA ASN A 4 11.84 -3.30 -5.98
C ASN A 4 10.63 -2.42 -5.66
N ILE A 5 10.88 -1.22 -5.14
CA ILE A 5 9.83 -0.22 -4.85
C ILE A 5 9.20 0.34 -6.10
N GLU A 6 10.00 0.59 -7.14
CA GLU A 6 9.45 1.08 -8.40
C GLU A 6 8.36 0.15 -8.95
N SER A 7 8.53 -1.17 -8.83
CA SER A 7 7.55 -2.16 -9.29
C SER A 7 6.22 -2.12 -8.53
N ILE A 8 6.22 -1.57 -7.31
CA ILE A 8 5.04 -1.43 -6.45
C ILE A 8 4.39 -0.07 -6.68
N LEU A 9 5.17 1.00 -6.75
CA LEU A 9 4.68 2.36 -6.99
C LEU A 9 3.89 2.47 -8.29
N ILE A 10 4.34 1.80 -9.37
CA ILE A 10 3.65 1.81 -10.66
C ILE A 10 2.26 1.12 -10.61
N LYS A 11 2.00 0.29 -9.61
CA LYS A 11 0.70 -0.39 -9.43
C LYS A 11 -0.28 0.45 -8.62
N MET A 12 0.21 1.48 -7.92
CA MET A 12 -0.63 2.40 -7.15
C MET A 12 -1.41 3.36 -8.07
N PRO A 13 -2.49 3.98 -7.56
CA PRO A 13 -3.13 5.12 -8.22
C PRO A 13 -2.12 6.24 -8.52
N GLN A 14 -2.28 6.91 -9.66
CA GLN A 14 -1.28 7.88 -10.18
C GLN A 14 -1.00 9.03 -9.22
N ASP A 15 -2.03 9.51 -8.55
CA ASP A 15 -1.99 10.57 -7.55
C ASP A 15 -1.23 10.14 -6.29
N LEU A 16 -1.44 8.91 -5.83
CA LEU A 16 -0.67 8.33 -4.75
C LEU A 16 0.78 8.08 -5.15
N GLU A 17 1.03 7.53 -6.34
CA GLU A 17 2.37 7.32 -6.88
C GLU A 17 3.17 8.62 -6.86
N ASN A 18 2.61 9.71 -7.40
CA ASN A 18 3.26 11.02 -7.42
C ASN A 18 3.58 11.53 -6.01
N THR A 19 2.66 11.33 -5.07
CA THR A 19 2.85 11.71 -3.67
C THR A 19 3.99 10.92 -3.03
N LEU A 20 4.04 9.60 -3.25
CA LEU A 20 5.09 8.73 -2.72
C LEU A 20 6.47 9.04 -3.32
N ARG A 21 6.53 9.37 -4.62
CA ARG A 21 7.76 9.79 -5.31
C ARG A 21 8.31 11.12 -4.79
N SER A 22 7.48 11.94 -4.16
CA SER A 22 7.92 13.20 -3.55
C SER A 22 8.49 13.04 -2.13
N LEU A 23 8.36 11.84 -1.53
CA LEU A 23 8.91 11.57 -0.21
C LEU A 23 10.43 11.43 -0.25
N PRO A 24 11.13 11.74 0.86
CA PRO A 24 12.55 11.46 1.00
C PRO A 24 12.88 10.00 0.67
N ASP A 25 13.95 9.80 -0.11
CA ASP A 25 14.50 8.48 -0.45
C ASP A 25 14.73 7.61 0.80
N THR A 26 15.07 8.21 1.94
CA THR A 26 15.30 7.50 3.20
C THR A 26 14.02 6.86 3.77
N ILE A 27 12.86 7.44 3.53
CA ILE A 27 11.58 6.89 4.00
C ILE A 27 11.11 5.83 3.01
N ILE A 28 11.04 6.21 1.73
CA ILE A 28 10.45 5.32 0.73
C ILE A 28 11.29 4.05 0.56
N ASN A 29 12.61 4.13 0.42
CA ASN A 29 13.48 2.96 0.21
C ASN A 29 13.55 2.01 1.41
N ASN A 30 13.04 2.41 2.57
CA ASN A 30 12.95 1.56 3.75
C ASN A 30 11.50 1.30 4.16
N ALA A 31 10.53 1.51 3.26
CA ALA A 31 9.12 1.24 3.54
C ALA A 31 8.90 -0.27 3.66
N GLU A 32 8.26 -0.69 4.74
CA GLU A 32 7.95 -2.09 5.05
C GLU A 32 6.44 -2.36 4.93
N GLU A 33 5.62 -1.38 5.33
CA GLU A 33 4.17 -1.50 5.35
C GLU A 33 3.51 -0.21 4.86
N PHE A 34 2.54 -0.33 3.96
CA PHE A 34 1.63 0.74 3.58
C PHE A 34 0.24 0.45 4.15
N ARG A 35 -0.29 1.37 4.97
CA ARG A 35 -1.59 1.23 5.62
C ARG A 35 -2.60 2.18 4.99
N PHE A 36 -3.72 1.62 4.57
CA PHE A 36 -4.83 2.35 3.95
C PHE A 36 -6.09 2.20 4.80
N ARG A 37 -6.60 3.30 5.35
CA ARG A 37 -7.83 3.27 6.16
C ARG A 37 -8.81 4.28 5.59
N ILE A 38 -10.01 3.82 5.23
CA ILE A 38 -11.02 4.69 4.60
C ILE A 38 -11.27 5.92 5.50
N GLY A 39 -11.21 7.11 4.91
CA GLY A 39 -11.39 8.38 5.60
C GLY A 39 -10.21 8.81 6.47
N GLN A 40 -9.07 8.13 6.40
CA GLN A 40 -7.85 8.46 7.13
C GLN A 40 -6.68 8.72 6.17
N PRO A 41 -5.63 9.43 6.64
CA PRO A 41 -4.33 9.50 5.99
C PRO A 41 -3.74 8.10 5.72
N ILE A 42 -2.93 8.00 4.66
CA ILE A 42 -2.11 6.81 4.43
C ILE A 42 -0.96 6.82 5.43
N SER A 43 -0.66 5.68 6.04
CA SER A 43 0.55 5.52 6.87
C SER A 43 1.58 4.62 6.19
N ILE A 44 2.85 4.96 6.35
CA ILE A 44 3.98 4.12 5.95
C ILE A 44 4.75 3.75 7.21
N ILE A 45 5.01 2.46 7.40
CA ILE A 45 5.98 2.01 8.39
C ILE A 45 7.33 1.87 7.70
N SER A 46 8.33 2.54 8.24
CA SER A 46 9.70 2.48 7.75
C SER A 46 10.67 2.47 8.93
N LYS A 47 11.49 1.41 9.05
CA LYS A 47 12.45 1.25 10.16
C LYS A 47 11.83 1.44 11.55
N ASN A 48 10.65 0.85 11.78
CA ASN A 48 9.83 1.00 12.99
C ASN A 48 9.30 2.42 13.26
N GLU A 49 9.42 3.36 12.33
CA GLU A 49 8.79 4.69 12.41
C GLU A 49 7.55 4.75 11.52
N GLU A 50 6.53 5.48 11.97
CA GLU A 50 5.28 5.68 11.22
C GLU A 50 5.26 7.08 10.59
N PHE A 51 5.05 7.14 9.27
CA PHE A 51 4.95 8.37 8.50
C PHE A 51 3.55 8.51 7.92
N HIS A 52 2.91 9.65 8.12
CA HIS A 52 1.60 9.93 7.57
C HIS A 52 1.67 10.80 6.32
N ILE A 53 0.95 10.38 5.29
CA ILE A 53 0.75 11.15 4.08
C ILE A 53 -0.66 11.74 4.17
N SER A 54 -0.77 13.06 4.04
CA SER A 54 -2.04 13.79 4.02
C SER A 54 -2.83 13.53 2.73
N TYR A 55 -3.19 12.27 2.52
CA TYR A 55 -3.96 11.74 1.42
C TYR A 55 -5.12 10.97 2.04
N ALA A 56 -6.35 11.47 1.86
CA ALA A 56 -7.54 10.83 2.40
C ALA A 56 -7.90 9.60 1.56
N VAL A 57 -7.77 8.41 2.14
CA VAL A 57 -8.11 7.17 1.45
C VAL A 57 -9.62 7.09 1.23
N THR A 58 -10.03 7.02 -0.03
CA THR A 58 -11.43 6.77 -0.41
C THR A 58 -11.66 5.28 -0.66
N TYR A 59 -12.91 4.83 -0.54
CA TYR A 59 -13.28 3.45 -0.90
C TYR A 59 -12.95 3.14 -2.36
N GLU A 60 -13.24 4.07 -3.27
CA GLU A 60 -12.97 3.92 -4.70
C GLU A 60 -11.46 3.75 -4.98
N MET A 61 -10.63 4.60 -4.36
CA MET A 61 -9.17 4.50 -4.47
C MET A 61 -8.68 3.14 -3.96
N LEU A 62 -9.18 2.69 -2.80
CA LEU A 62 -8.76 1.43 -2.19
C LEU A 62 -9.19 0.24 -3.05
N ASN A 63 -10.42 0.25 -3.56
CA ASN A 63 -10.93 -0.79 -4.45
C ASN A 63 -10.14 -0.85 -5.75
N ASN A 64 -9.82 0.31 -6.34
CA ASN A 64 -8.98 0.39 -7.54
C ASN A 64 -7.55 -0.11 -7.29
N LEU A 65 -6.96 0.23 -6.14
CA LEU A 65 -5.66 -0.27 -5.72
C LEU A 65 -5.69 -1.80 -5.62
N ILE A 66 -6.63 -2.36 -4.85
CA ILE A 66 -6.79 -3.82 -4.68
C ILE A 66 -6.93 -4.52 -6.04
N ASN A 67 -7.81 -4.03 -6.92
CA ASN A 67 -8.01 -4.61 -8.24
C ASN A 67 -6.74 -4.61 -9.11
N ARG A 68 -5.95 -3.53 -9.05
CA ARG A 68 -4.65 -3.42 -9.76
C ARG A 68 -3.59 -4.35 -9.16
N MET A 69 -3.54 -4.48 -7.84
CA MET A 69 -2.57 -5.34 -7.17
C MET A 69 -2.86 -6.82 -7.41
N LEU A 70 -4.13 -7.20 -7.42
CA LEU A 70 -4.55 -8.59 -7.55
C LEU A 70 -4.54 -9.12 -8.98
N ASN A 71 -4.42 -8.27 -10.02
CA ASN A 71 -4.31 -8.66 -11.42
C ASN A 71 -5.22 -9.86 -11.84
N TYR A 72 -6.47 -9.86 -11.35
CA TYR A 72 -7.51 -10.89 -11.54
C TYR A 72 -7.32 -12.25 -10.81
N SER A 73 -6.29 -12.45 -9.99
CA SER A 73 -6.11 -13.64 -9.15
C SER A 73 -6.71 -13.48 -7.75
N TYR A 74 -7.98 -13.05 -7.68
CA TYR A 74 -8.74 -12.85 -6.44
C TYR A 74 -8.65 -14.07 -5.49
N TYR A 75 -8.72 -15.28 -6.04
CA TYR A 75 -8.66 -16.53 -5.27
C TYR A 75 -7.28 -16.83 -4.66
N ALA A 76 -6.19 -16.30 -5.22
CA ALA A 76 -4.86 -16.49 -4.65
C ALA A 76 -4.66 -15.69 -3.35
N TYR A 77 -5.48 -14.67 -3.12
CA TYR A 77 -5.35 -13.72 -2.03
C TYR A 77 -6.60 -13.66 -1.14
N GLU A 78 -7.57 -14.56 -1.31
CA GLU A 78 -8.86 -14.55 -0.58
C GLU A 78 -8.67 -14.55 0.94
N ALA A 79 -7.71 -15.33 1.45
CA ALA A 79 -7.38 -15.37 2.88
C ALA A 79 -6.77 -14.06 3.38
N GLU A 80 -5.89 -13.43 2.61
CA GLU A 80 -5.28 -12.14 2.99
C GLU A 80 -6.33 -11.02 2.93
N LEU A 81 -7.15 -11.03 1.89
CA LEU A 81 -8.28 -10.11 1.70
C LEU A 81 -9.26 -10.15 2.87
N ALA A 82 -9.62 -11.36 3.32
CA ALA A 82 -10.47 -11.57 4.48
C ALA A 82 -9.85 -11.02 5.79
N ASN A 83 -8.52 -11.05 5.89
CA ASN A 83 -7.77 -10.52 7.03
C ASN A 83 -7.43 -9.02 6.91
N GLY A 84 -7.83 -8.36 5.82
CA GLY A 84 -7.60 -6.93 5.63
C GLY A 84 -6.16 -6.58 5.26
N TYR A 85 -5.43 -7.46 4.57
CA TYR A 85 -4.13 -7.12 4.03
C TYR A 85 -3.84 -7.84 2.71
N ILE A 86 -2.88 -7.36 1.94
CA ILE A 86 -2.27 -8.08 0.81
C ILE A 86 -0.77 -8.01 1.00
N THR A 87 -0.10 -9.14 0.78
CA THR A 87 1.34 -9.23 0.75
C THR A 87 1.81 -9.11 -0.70
N ILE A 88 2.70 -8.15 -0.96
CA ILE A 88 3.27 -7.93 -2.29
C ILE A 88 4.76 -8.23 -2.23
N GLU A 89 5.17 -9.21 -3.00
CA GLU A 89 6.58 -9.49 -3.22
C GLU A 89 7.19 -8.33 -4.00
N GLY A 90 8.09 -7.58 -3.37
CA GLY A 90 8.82 -6.50 -4.01
C GLY A 90 10.10 -6.97 -4.71
N GLY A 91 10.49 -8.23 -4.56
CA GLY A 91 11.72 -8.80 -5.09
C GLY A 91 12.14 -10.03 -4.28
N THR A 92 13.41 -10.46 -4.40
CA THR A 92 13.90 -11.72 -3.81
C THR A 92 13.83 -11.78 -2.27
N GLU A 93 13.93 -10.64 -1.57
CA GLU A 93 13.99 -10.60 -0.10
C GLU A 93 13.12 -9.52 0.55
N GLN A 94 12.40 -8.72 -0.24
CA GLN A 94 11.58 -7.62 0.28
C GLN A 94 10.10 -7.92 0.10
N VAL A 95 9.39 -7.91 1.22
CA VAL A 95 7.95 -8.16 1.30
C VAL A 95 7.29 -6.89 1.80
N TYR A 96 6.34 -6.36 1.00
CA TYR A 96 5.57 -5.18 1.35
C TYR A 96 4.19 -5.62 1.79
N VAL A 97 3.76 -5.15 2.96
CA VAL A 97 2.42 -5.43 3.44
C VAL A 97 1.53 -4.22 3.19
N VAL A 98 0.48 -4.41 2.40
CA VAL A 98 -0.58 -3.42 2.23
C VAL A 98 -1.73 -3.81 3.15
N ARG A 99 -1.92 -3.10 4.27
CA ARG A 99 -3.06 -3.34 5.16
C ARG A 99 -4.18 -2.37 4.87
N TRP A 100 -5.42 -2.84 4.94
CA TRP A 100 -6.57 -1.98 5.07
C TRP A 100 -7.49 -2.41 6.20
N PHE A 101 -8.10 -1.41 6.82
CA PHE A 101 -9.14 -1.64 7.79
C PHE A 101 -10.45 -1.19 7.17
N LEU A 102 -11.35 -2.13 6.92
CA LEU A 102 -12.75 -1.81 6.83
C LEU A 102 -13.19 -1.48 8.25
N THR A 103 -13.10 -0.22 8.65
CA THR A 103 -13.87 0.26 9.78
C THR A 103 -15.32 -0.06 9.44
N LYS A 104 -15.89 -1.10 10.05
CA LYS A 104 -17.33 -1.23 10.15
C LYS A 104 -17.80 0.05 10.81
N VAL A 105 -18.35 0.96 10.00
CA VAL A 105 -19.22 2.00 10.51
C VAL A 105 -20.38 1.22 11.10
N MET A 106 -20.37 1.12 12.43
CA MET A 106 -21.50 0.63 13.21
C MET A 106 -22.42 1.81 13.49
#